data_AF-A0AAU8RJV6-F1
#
_entry.id   AF-A0AAU8RJV6-F1
#
_cell.length_a   1.000
_cell.length_b   1.000
_cell.length_c   1.000
_cell.angle_alpha   90.00
_cell.angle_beta   90.00
_cell.angle_gamma   90.00
#
_symmetry.space_group_name_H-M   'P 1'
#
loop_
_entity.id
_entity.type
_entity.pdbx_description
1 polymer ?
#
loop_
_entity_poly.entity_id
_entity_poly.type
_entity_poly.pdbx_seq_one_letter_code
_entity_poly.pdbx_strand_id
1 'polypeptide(L)'
;MKSFSSQNGLPNNFVVGIKEDDNHNFWITTKSGLSTLNIKTNKFKNFNIHDGLQGTEYQSKSIEKTSDGRIIIGGLNGFNIFNPKDIAVKTPLVLAPKITALKLYNKNIVVGDTINNRVLLKQSIEEIESLSLRHNENYISFEFLALYLENPEQVQYMYKMNGLDKDFVNVGNRREVNYSNLVPGEYEFEVMASIDGQWEAAKSTKFKFKITSPPWSTWWAYLIYGIIGALIIWVIMRYYTQKVQEAQEHELDQLKLEFFVNVSHEFRTPPYFNLKSC
;
A
#
# COMPACT_ATOMS: atom_id res chain seq x y z
N MET A 1 36.48 -20.51 3.12
CA MET A 1 36.85 -19.07 3.15
C MET A 1 35.56 -18.28 3.33
N LYS A 2 35.45 -17.43 4.36
CA LYS A 2 34.28 -16.54 4.53
C LYS A 2 34.57 -15.23 3.82
N SER A 3 33.66 -14.78 2.97
CA SER A 3 33.71 -13.48 2.31
C SER A 3 32.60 -12.58 2.85
N PHE A 4 32.87 -11.29 2.93
CA PHE A 4 31.91 -10.28 3.36
C PHE A 4 31.80 -9.19 2.30
N SER A 5 30.59 -8.70 2.11
CA SER A 5 30.24 -7.64 1.17
C SER A 5 29.17 -6.73 1.77
N SER A 6 28.68 -5.78 0.98
CA SER A 6 27.55 -4.93 1.35
C SER A 6 26.28 -5.70 1.65
N GLN A 7 26.10 -6.87 1.04
CA GLN A 7 24.98 -7.77 1.37
C GLN A 7 25.06 -8.32 2.80
N ASN A 8 26.24 -8.30 3.42
CA ASN A 8 26.47 -8.76 4.78
C ASN A 8 26.47 -7.61 5.80
N GLY A 9 26.24 -6.36 5.37
CA GLY A 9 26.17 -5.18 6.22
C GLY A 9 27.34 -4.22 6.10
N LEU A 10 28.36 -4.51 5.28
CA LEU A 10 29.45 -3.57 5.01
C LEU A 10 28.90 -2.33 4.26
N PRO A 11 29.32 -1.10 4.59
CA PRO A 11 28.72 0.08 3.97
C PRO A 11 29.10 0.22 2.49
N ASN A 12 30.27 -0.30 2.09
CA ASN A 12 30.75 -0.24 0.71
C ASN A 12 31.77 -1.36 0.43
N ASN A 13 31.73 -1.96 -0.77
CA ASN A 13 32.60 -3.07 -1.14
C ASN A 13 34.06 -2.66 -1.45
N PHE A 14 34.32 -1.36 -1.66
CA PHE A 14 35.67 -0.83 -1.87
C PHE A 14 36.36 -0.57 -0.53
N VAL A 15 36.92 -1.63 0.05
CA VAL A 15 37.72 -1.57 1.27
C VAL A 15 39.09 -0.95 0.96
N VAL A 16 39.48 0.06 1.73
CA VAL A 16 40.74 0.81 1.54
C VAL A 16 41.74 0.62 2.69
N GLY A 17 41.29 0.09 3.83
CA GLY A 17 42.14 -0.22 4.96
C GLY A 17 41.45 -1.09 6.00
N ILE A 18 42.23 -1.93 6.68
CA ILE A 18 41.77 -2.79 7.77
C ILE A 18 42.79 -2.75 8.90
N LYS A 19 42.33 -2.63 10.14
CA LYS A 19 43.18 -2.75 11.33
C LYS A 19 42.46 -3.45 12.46
N GLU A 20 43.15 -4.35 13.14
CA GLU A 20 42.62 -5.06 14.31
C GLU A 20 42.85 -4.24 15.58
N ASP A 21 41.82 -4.12 16.42
CA ASP A 21 41.92 -3.55 17.76
C ASP A 21 42.36 -4.59 18.81
N ASP A 22 42.58 -4.15 20.05
CA ASP A 22 42.99 -5.03 21.15
C ASP A 22 41.90 -6.01 21.61
N ASN A 23 40.66 -5.83 21.14
CA ASN A 23 39.52 -6.70 21.45
C ASN A 23 39.23 -7.69 20.30
N HIS A 24 40.12 -7.82 19.32
CA HIS A 24 39.97 -8.67 18.13
C HIS A 24 38.77 -8.29 17.24
N ASN A 25 38.35 -7.02 17.25
CA ASN A 25 37.45 -6.50 16.22
C ASN A 25 38.29 -5.87 15.10
N PHE A 26 37.83 -6.01 13.87
CA PHE A 26 38.43 -5.35 12.73
C PHE A 26 37.75 -4.03 12.44
N TRP A 27 38.53 -2.96 12.43
CA TRP A 27 38.14 -1.65 11.92
C TRP A 27 38.44 -1.59 10.43
N ILE A 28 37.40 -1.34 9.65
CA ILE A 28 37.41 -1.42 8.20
C ILE A 28 37.02 -0.05 7.66
N THR A 29 37.94 0.58 6.93
CA THR A 29 37.68 1.81 6.19
C THR A 29 37.35 1.47 4.75
N THR A 30 36.32 2.11 4.21
CA THR A 30 35.86 1.93 2.84
C THR A 30 35.84 3.27 2.10
N LYS A 31 35.57 3.26 0.79
CA LYS A 31 35.32 4.51 0.05
C LYS A 31 34.04 5.25 0.48
N SER A 32 33.19 4.67 1.33
CA SER A 32 31.95 5.31 1.77
C SER A 32 31.55 4.87 3.18
N GLY A 33 32.48 4.96 4.13
CA GLY A 33 32.19 4.76 5.55
C GLY A 33 33.24 3.96 6.31
N LEU A 34 33.07 3.95 7.63
CA LEU A 34 33.84 3.18 8.60
C LEU A 34 32.94 2.09 9.18
N SER A 35 33.48 0.89 9.39
CA SER A 35 32.77 -0.20 10.06
C SER A 35 33.67 -0.94 11.03
N THR A 36 33.10 -1.44 12.13
CA THR A 36 33.71 -2.57 12.86
C THR A 36 33.13 -3.89 12.35
N LEU A 37 33.94 -4.95 12.40
CA LEU A 37 33.51 -6.32 12.25
C LEU A 37 33.94 -7.10 13.50
N ASN A 38 32.96 -7.65 14.21
CA ASN A 38 33.22 -8.61 15.26
C ASN A 38 33.26 -10.03 14.67
N ILE A 39 34.44 -10.65 14.63
CA ILE A 39 34.65 -11.96 13.97
C ILE A 39 33.84 -13.07 14.65
N LYS A 40 33.67 -13.01 15.97
CA LYS A 40 32.96 -14.04 16.75
C LYS A 40 31.48 -14.09 16.39
N THR A 41 30.86 -12.92 16.24
CA THR A 41 29.43 -12.79 15.90
C THR A 41 29.17 -12.61 14.41
N ASN A 42 30.21 -12.32 13.62
CA ASN A 42 30.13 -11.89 12.21
C ASN A 42 29.21 -10.67 12.00
N LYS A 43 29.04 -9.82 13.01
CA LYS A 43 28.21 -8.61 12.94
C LYS A 43 29.05 -7.40 12.57
N PHE A 44 28.52 -6.60 11.63
CA PHE A 44 29.06 -5.30 11.29
C PHE A 44 28.38 -4.20 12.13
N LYS A 45 29.15 -3.19 12.49
CA LYS A 45 28.63 -1.92 13.04
C LYS A 45 29.20 -0.79 12.20
N ASN A 46 28.31 -0.10 11.48
CA ASN A 46 28.68 1.00 10.60
C ASN A 46 28.62 2.34 11.35
N PHE A 47 29.50 3.25 10.98
CA PHE A 47 29.57 4.60 11.51
C PHE A 47 29.50 5.62 10.38
N ASN A 48 28.90 6.77 10.68
CA ASN A 48 28.76 7.90 9.75
C ASN A 48 29.24 9.21 10.39
N ILE A 49 29.02 10.33 9.70
CA ILE A 49 29.43 11.66 10.17
C ILE A 49 28.74 12.10 11.47
N HIS A 50 27.53 11.59 11.74
CA HIS A 50 26.80 11.89 12.98
C HIS A 50 27.41 11.19 14.20
N ASP A 51 28.24 10.15 13.98
CA ASP A 51 29.04 9.52 15.03
C ASP A 51 30.37 10.27 15.31
N GLY A 52 30.57 11.45 14.71
CA GLY A 52 31.75 12.30 14.90
C GLY A 52 32.89 12.06 13.90
N LEU A 53 32.62 11.35 12.81
CA LEU A 53 33.61 11.13 11.74
C LEU A 53 33.82 12.39 10.89
N GLN A 54 35.07 12.62 10.47
CA GLN A 54 35.45 13.77 9.62
C GLN A 54 34.86 13.73 8.21
N GLY A 55 34.41 12.56 7.76
CA GLY A 55 33.80 12.36 6.44
C GLY A 55 33.47 10.89 6.20
N THR A 56 32.93 10.62 5.02
CA THR A 56 32.56 9.27 4.57
C THR A 56 33.64 8.62 3.69
N GLU A 57 34.58 9.41 3.16
CA GLU A 57 35.60 8.92 2.22
C GLU A 57 36.97 8.78 2.87
N TYR A 58 37.48 7.54 2.83
CA TYR A 58 38.79 7.18 3.34
C TYR A 58 39.79 6.91 2.21
N GLN A 59 41.07 7.12 2.50
CA GLN A 59 42.17 6.87 1.57
C GLN A 59 42.83 5.51 1.84
N SER A 60 43.43 4.94 0.80
CA SER A 60 44.13 3.66 0.89
C SER A 60 45.21 3.70 1.96
N LYS A 61 45.28 2.64 2.78
CA LYS A 61 46.27 2.48 3.86
C LYS A 61 46.22 3.59 4.94
N SER A 62 45.15 4.39 4.98
CA SER A 62 45.00 5.48 5.95
C SER A 62 44.32 5.00 7.23
N ILE A 63 44.77 3.88 7.78
CA ILE A 63 44.35 3.37 9.08
C ILE A 63 45.55 2.77 9.81
N GLU A 64 45.77 3.16 11.05
CA GLU A 64 46.85 2.64 11.88
C GLU A 64 46.44 2.54 13.36
N LYS A 65 47.02 1.56 14.07
CA LYS A 65 46.88 1.43 15.53
C LYS A 65 48.11 2.02 16.20
N THR A 66 47.90 2.95 17.11
CA THR A 66 48.96 3.55 17.92
C THR A 66 49.47 2.56 18.98
N SER A 67 50.63 2.85 19.56
CA SER A 67 51.22 2.03 20.63
C SER A 67 50.37 1.98 21.91
N ASP A 68 49.52 2.97 22.13
CA ASP A 68 48.58 3.03 23.26
C ASP A 68 47.19 2.46 22.93
N GLY A 69 47.03 1.79 21.77
CA GLY A 69 45.82 1.05 21.41
C GLY A 69 44.71 1.88 20.76
N ARG A 70 44.95 3.16 20.47
CA ARG A 70 44.02 4.00 19.71
C ARG A 70 44.09 3.66 18.22
N ILE A 71 43.00 3.91 17.51
CA ILE A 71 42.92 3.80 16.06
C ILE A 71 42.94 5.21 15.47
N ILE A 72 43.82 5.41 14.50
CA ILE A 72 43.91 6.63 13.69
C ILE A 72 43.42 6.27 12.29
N ILE A 73 42.47 7.04 11.77
CA ILE A 73 41.95 6.91 10.41
C ILE A 73 42.04 8.24 9.67
N GLY A 74 42.64 8.22 8.49
CA GLY A 74 42.79 9.37 7.60
C GLY A 74 41.84 9.32 6.41
N GLY A 75 41.37 10.48 5.98
CA GLY A 75 40.53 10.64 4.80
C GLY A 75 40.62 12.06 4.25
N LEU A 76 39.61 12.48 3.47
CA LEU A 76 39.70 13.72 2.70
C LEU A 76 39.71 15.00 3.56
N ASN A 77 38.98 15.02 4.67
CA ASN A 77 38.83 16.21 5.52
C ASN A 77 39.70 16.13 6.79
N GLY A 78 40.79 15.36 6.76
CA GLY A 78 41.73 15.19 7.88
C GLY A 78 41.76 13.78 8.44
N PHE A 79 41.75 13.64 9.77
CA PHE A 79 41.83 12.35 10.45
C PHE A 79 40.96 12.30 11.70
N ASN A 80 40.48 11.11 12.07
CA ASN A 80 39.91 10.83 13.37
C ASN A 80 40.90 9.99 14.19
N ILE A 81 40.98 10.26 15.49
CA ILE A 81 41.65 9.40 16.47
C ILE A 81 40.64 9.04 17.55
N PHE A 82 40.51 7.75 17.85
CA PHE A 82 39.60 7.28 18.88
C PHE A 82 40.15 6.02 19.54
N ASN A 83 39.72 5.78 20.77
CA ASN A 83 39.99 4.54 21.48
C ASN A 83 38.80 3.58 21.30
N PRO A 84 38.99 2.39 20.72
CA PRO A 84 37.92 1.42 20.53
C PRO A 84 37.19 1.04 21.82
N LYS A 85 37.86 1.11 22.98
CA LYS A 85 37.28 0.78 24.30
C LYS A 85 36.24 1.79 24.77
N ASP A 86 36.35 3.04 24.30
CA ASP A 86 35.45 4.13 24.71
C ASP A 86 34.15 4.12 23.88
N ILE A 87 34.12 3.38 22.77
CA ILE A 87 32.95 3.21 21.93
C ILE A 87 32.03 2.19 22.61
N ALA A 88 31.24 2.67 23.57
CA ALA A 88 30.26 1.85 24.25
C ALA A 88 29.31 1.18 23.24
N VAL A 89 29.17 -0.14 23.35
CA VAL A 89 28.03 -0.86 22.77
C VAL A 89 26.83 -0.47 23.63
N LYS A 90 26.13 0.60 23.25
CA LYS A 90 24.92 1.03 23.97
C LYS A 90 23.96 -0.16 24.05
N THR A 91 23.39 -0.36 25.24
CA THR A 91 22.24 -1.27 25.49
C THR A 91 21.22 -1.10 24.37
N PRO A 92 20.52 -2.16 23.92
CA PRO A 92 19.56 -2.04 22.83
C PRO A 92 18.56 -0.93 23.14
N LEU A 93 18.71 0.18 22.42
CA LEU A 93 17.83 1.33 22.53
C LEU A 93 16.51 0.90 21.91
N VAL A 94 15.52 0.67 22.75
CA VAL A 94 14.18 0.29 22.28
C VAL A 94 13.49 1.54 21.77
N LEU A 95 13.51 1.72 20.45
CA LEU A 95 12.81 2.79 19.76
C LEU A 95 11.30 2.49 19.70
N ALA A 96 10.49 3.51 19.96
CA ALA A 96 9.05 3.49 19.72
C ALA A 96 8.74 4.46 18.58
N PRO A 97 8.52 3.97 17.34
CA PRO A 97 8.14 4.84 16.23
C PRO A 97 6.77 5.44 16.49
N LYS A 98 6.54 6.66 16.04
CA LYS A 98 5.22 7.30 16.02
C LYS A 98 4.82 7.60 14.59
N ILE A 99 3.54 7.45 14.28
CA ILE A 99 2.99 7.88 12.99
C ILE A 99 2.73 9.37 13.12
N THR A 100 3.45 10.17 12.33
CA THR A 100 3.46 11.63 12.43
C THR A 100 2.44 12.26 11.50
N ALA A 101 2.17 11.64 10.35
CA ALA A 101 1.21 12.14 9.39
C ALA A 101 0.53 11.02 8.60
N LEU A 102 -0.72 11.29 8.22
CA LEU A 102 -1.47 10.53 7.23
C LEU A 102 -1.72 11.42 6.03
N LYS A 103 -1.38 10.91 4.84
CA LYS A 103 -1.67 11.58 3.58
C LYS A 103 -2.75 10.83 2.82
N LEU A 104 -3.66 11.59 2.22
CA LEU A 104 -4.63 11.09 1.27
C LEU A 104 -4.39 11.79 -0.07
N TYR A 105 -4.15 11.01 -1.13
CA TYR A 105 -3.78 11.56 -2.45
C TYR A 105 -2.62 12.58 -2.39
N ASN A 106 -1.56 12.25 -1.64
CA ASN A 106 -0.39 13.11 -1.39
C ASN A 106 -0.69 14.43 -0.65
N LYS A 107 -1.88 14.58 -0.05
CA LYS A 107 -2.22 15.73 0.80
C LYS A 107 -2.23 15.32 2.26
N ASN A 108 -1.49 16.04 3.09
CA ASN A 108 -1.52 15.86 4.53
C ASN A 108 -2.93 16.12 5.06
N ILE A 109 -3.39 15.25 5.95
CA ILE A 109 -4.64 15.45 6.68
C ILE A 109 -4.27 16.08 8.03
N VAL A 110 -4.74 17.29 8.30
CA VAL A 110 -4.55 17.97 9.59
C VAL A 110 -5.81 17.82 10.45
N VAL A 111 -5.63 17.88 11.77
CA VAL A 111 -6.74 17.87 12.73
C VAL A 111 -7.66 19.04 12.46
N GLY A 112 -8.96 18.77 12.32
CA GLY A 112 -9.97 19.80 12.04
C GLY A 112 -10.13 20.15 10.56
N ASP A 113 -9.27 19.65 9.67
CA ASP A 113 -9.41 19.90 8.23
C ASP A 113 -10.67 19.27 7.65
N THR A 114 -11.33 20.00 6.76
CA THR A 114 -12.47 19.50 5.99
C THR A 114 -11.99 18.97 4.64
N ILE A 115 -12.03 17.65 4.47
CA ILE A 115 -11.74 16.95 3.22
C ILE A 115 -13.04 16.33 2.72
N ASN A 116 -13.45 16.62 1.48
CA ASN A 116 -14.71 16.13 0.91
C ASN A 116 -15.94 16.43 1.79
N ASN A 117 -16.00 17.67 2.32
CA ASN A 117 -17.04 18.20 3.21
C ASN A 117 -17.17 17.46 4.55
N ARG A 118 -16.11 16.80 5.03
CA ARG A 118 -16.08 16.16 6.35
C ARG A 118 -14.75 16.35 7.06
N VAL A 119 -14.79 16.36 8.38
CA VAL A 119 -13.58 16.31 9.21
C VAL A 119 -13.16 14.85 9.39
N LEU A 120 -12.00 14.50 8.83
CA LEU A 120 -11.45 13.15 8.91
C LEU A 120 -10.74 12.88 10.24
N LEU A 121 -9.92 13.82 10.69
CA LEU A 121 -9.19 13.75 11.96
C LEU A 121 -9.79 14.75 12.94
N LYS A 122 -10.45 14.26 13.98
CA LYS A 122 -11.00 15.09 15.07
C LYS A 122 -9.97 15.38 16.17
N GLN A 123 -8.96 14.53 16.28
CA GLN A 123 -7.87 14.60 17.24
C GLN A 123 -6.57 14.13 16.57
N SER A 124 -5.45 14.16 17.29
CA SER A 124 -4.16 13.72 16.75
C SER A 124 -4.22 12.27 16.26
N ILE A 125 -3.47 11.95 15.21
CA ILE A 125 -3.38 10.58 14.69
C ILE A 125 -2.88 9.59 15.75
N GLU A 126 -2.10 10.06 16.72
CA GLU A 126 -1.60 9.25 17.84
C GLU A 126 -2.71 8.83 18.82
N GLU A 127 -3.80 9.59 18.88
CA GLU A 127 -4.89 9.38 19.85
C GLU A 127 -6.09 8.66 19.23
N ILE A 128 -6.18 8.60 17.90
CA ILE A 128 -7.32 8.00 17.20
C ILE A 128 -7.21 6.48 17.24
N GLU A 129 -8.26 5.82 17.75
CA GLU A 129 -8.34 4.35 17.76
C GLU A 129 -8.59 3.76 16.37
N SER A 130 -9.43 4.41 15.55
CA SER A 130 -9.71 3.98 14.19
C SER A 130 -10.18 5.11 13.28
N LEU A 131 -9.78 5.06 12.01
CA LEU A 131 -10.21 6.00 10.97
C LEU A 131 -11.09 5.32 9.92
N SER A 132 -12.19 5.97 9.51
CA SER A 132 -13.08 5.47 8.45
C SER A 132 -12.98 6.31 7.17
N LEU A 133 -12.46 5.69 6.12
CA LEU A 133 -12.26 6.26 4.79
C LEU A 133 -13.34 5.77 3.82
N ARG A 134 -13.63 6.58 2.80
CA ARG A 134 -14.61 6.21 1.76
C ARG A 134 -13.96 5.26 0.74
N HIS A 135 -14.77 4.49 0.02
CA HIS A 135 -14.31 3.59 -1.04
C HIS A 135 -13.43 4.27 -2.11
N ASN A 136 -13.62 5.57 -2.34
CA ASN A 136 -12.89 6.39 -3.30
C ASN A 136 -11.68 7.11 -2.68
N GLU A 137 -11.23 6.70 -1.50
CA GLU A 137 -10.10 7.25 -0.76
C GLU A 137 -9.07 6.14 -0.51
N ASN A 138 -8.60 5.56 -1.60
CA ASN A 138 -7.84 4.31 -1.64
C ASN A 138 -6.32 4.49 -1.87
N TYR A 139 -5.86 5.74 -1.90
CA TYR A 139 -4.45 6.09 -2.00
C TYR A 139 -4.01 6.81 -0.73
N ILE A 140 -3.27 6.10 0.11
CA ILE A 140 -2.92 6.51 1.46
C ILE A 140 -1.40 6.43 1.64
N SER A 141 -0.82 7.44 2.27
CA SER A 141 0.58 7.40 2.69
C SER A 141 0.69 7.62 4.18
N PHE A 142 1.61 6.89 4.80
CA PHE A 142 1.92 7.01 6.22
C PHE A 142 3.32 7.58 6.36
N GLU A 143 3.45 8.65 7.14
CA GLU A 143 4.73 9.13 7.63
C GLU A 143 4.93 8.72 9.08
N PHE A 144 6.15 8.30 9.41
CA PHE A 144 6.49 7.85 10.75
C PHE A 144 7.91 8.25 11.13
N LEU A 145 8.13 8.38 12.44
CA LEU A 145 9.40 8.78 13.00
C LEU A 145 9.63 8.09 14.34
N ALA A 146 10.79 7.49 14.52
CA ALA A 146 11.31 7.16 15.84
C ALA A 146 12.35 8.21 16.25
N LEU A 147 12.27 8.65 17.51
CA LEU A 147 13.17 9.65 18.04
C LEU A 147 14.50 9.01 18.43
N TYR A 148 15.52 9.25 17.61
CA TYR A 148 16.92 8.98 17.93
C TYR A 148 17.75 10.20 17.54
N LEU A 149 17.91 11.13 18.49
CA LEU A 149 18.47 12.46 18.22
C LEU A 149 19.97 12.45 17.93
N GLU A 150 20.68 11.42 18.40
CA GLU A 150 22.13 11.30 18.21
C GLU A 150 22.49 11.00 16.75
N ASN A 151 21.80 10.04 16.13
CA ASN A 151 22.07 9.66 14.74
C ASN A 151 20.78 9.24 14.02
N PRO A 152 19.94 10.19 13.58
CA PRO A 152 18.62 9.91 13.02
C PRO A 152 18.63 9.08 11.71
N GLU A 153 19.77 9.04 11.01
CA GLU A 153 19.94 8.28 9.77
C GLU A 153 20.24 6.79 9.98
N GLN A 154 20.70 6.43 11.18
CA GLN A 154 20.95 5.03 11.55
C GLN A 154 19.65 4.25 11.81
N VAL A 155 18.54 4.96 12.07
CA VAL A 155 17.26 4.33 12.32
C VAL A 155 16.75 3.65 11.06
N GLN A 156 16.54 2.35 11.15
CA GLN A 156 15.88 1.55 10.14
C GLN A 156 14.44 1.27 10.53
N TYR A 157 13.56 1.19 9.54
CA TYR A 157 12.14 0.91 9.72
C TYR A 157 11.71 -0.36 8.99
N MET A 158 10.81 -1.08 9.63
CA MET A 158 10.03 -2.15 9.02
C MET A 158 8.56 -1.85 9.19
N TYR A 159 7.76 -2.17 8.19
CA TYR A 159 6.31 -2.01 8.28
C TYR A 159 5.56 -3.24 7.77
N LYS A 160 4.29 -3.33 8.11
CA LYS A 160 3.34 -4.30 7.58
C LYS A 160 1.93 -3.72 7.56
N MET A 161 1.19 -3.92 6.47
CA MET A 161 -0.25 -3.70 6.43
C MET A 161 -1.00 -5.00 6.67
N ASN A 162 -1.45 -5.23 7.90
CA ASN A 162 -2.34 -6.34 8.21
C ASN A 162 -3.64 -6.19 7.40
N GLY A 163 -3.99 -7.24 6.64
CA GLY A 163 -5.08 -7.23 5.67
C GLY A 163 -4.63 -7.12 4.20
N LEU A 164 -3.34 -6.87 3.94
CA LEU A 164 -2.75 -6.84 2.59
C LEU A 164 -1.40 -7.57 2.53
N ASP A 165 -0.46 -7.21 3.40
CA ASP A 165 0.91 -7.71 3.40
C ASP A 165 1.03 -9.03 4.16
N LYS A 166 1.79 -9.98 3.60
CA LYS A 166 2.08 -11.28 4.26
C LYS A 166 3.16 -11.14 5.34
N ASP A 167 4.27 -10.50 4.98
CA ASP A 167 5.47 -10.37 5.79
C ASP A 167 5.82 -8.88 6.02
N PHE A 168 6.68 -8.62 7.00
CA PHE A 168 7.22 -7.28 7.22
C PHE A 168 8.18 -6.87 6.10
N VAL A 169 8.05 -5.63 5.64
CA VAL A 169 8.88 -5.03 4.60
C VAL A 169 9.88 -4.07 5.23
N ASN A 170 11.17 -4.26 4.96
CA ASN A 170 12.24 -3.35 5.39
C ASN A 170 12.38 -2.19 4.39
N VAL A 171 12.28 -0.96 4.87
CA VAL A 171 12.43 0.25 4.04
C VAL A 171 13.74 0.99 4.25
N GLY A 172 14.63 0.47 5.09
CA GLY A 172 15.85 1.16 5.52
C GLY A 172 15.50 2.39 6.32
N ASN A 173 16.11 3.53 6.01
CA ASN A 173 15.91 4.80 6.71
C ASN A 173 14.73 5.64 6.19
N ARG A 174 13.97 5.13 5.21
CA ARG A 174 12.80 5.84 4.66
C ARG A 174 11.69 5.91 5.70
N ARG A 175 11.08 7.10 5.81
CA ARG A 175 10.09 7.47 6.82
C ARG A 175 8.66 7.58 6.26
N GLU A 176 8.49 7.24 4.99
CA GLU A 176 7.21 7.35 4.28
C GLU A 176 6.95 6.07 3.49
N VAL A 177 5.71 5.60 3.54
CA VAL A 177 5.23 4.42 2.83
C VAL A 177 3.91 4.74 2.17
N ASN A 178 3.75 4.31 0.91
CA ASN A 178 2.59 4.58 0.08
C ASN A 178 1.84 3.28 -0.22
N TYR A 179 0.52 3.29 -0.02
CA TYR A 179 -0.39 2.23 -0.44
C TYR A 179 -1.41 2.79 -1.44
N SER A 180 -1.47 2.15 -2.60
CA SER A 180 -2.38 2.51 -3.69
C SER A 180 -3.42 1.43 -3.94
N ASN A 181 -4.58 1.82 -4.45
CA ASN A 181 -5.64 0.90 -4.87
C ASN A 181 -6.11 -0.06 -3.77
N LEU A 182 -6.17 0.44 -2.53
CA LEU A 182 -6.71 -0.33 -1.41
C LEU A 182 -8.19 -0.65 -1.67
N VAL A 183 -8.55 -1.92 -1.50
CA VAL A 183 -9.94 -2.37 -1.66
C VAL A 183 -10.74 -2.06 -0.39
N PRO A 184 -12.08 -2.03 -0.46
CA PRO A 184 -12.89 -1.91 0.75
C PRO A 184 -12.61 -3.06 1.73
N GLY A 185 -12.36 -2.70 2.99
CA GLY A 185 -11.89 -3.65 4.00
C GLY A 185 -11.41 -2.97 5.27
N GLU A 186 -10.99 -3.80 6.22
CA GLU A 186 -10.36 -3.36 7.48
C GLU A 186 -8.87 -3.64 7.41
N TYR A 187 -8.09 -2.65 7.83
CA TYR A 187 -6.64 -2.65 7.73
C TYR A 187 -6.01 -2.17 9.05
N GLU A 188 -4.84 -2.73 9.36
CA GLU A 188 -4.01 -2.26 10.47
C GLU A 188 -2.58 -2.08 9.97
N PHE A 189 -2.14 -0.81 9.93
CA PHE A 189 -0.78 -0.47 9.61
C PHE A 189 0.09 -0.62 10.86
N GLU A 190 1.14 -1.42 10.77
CA GLU A 190 2.10 -1.67 11.84
C GLU A 190 3.49 -1.23 11.39
N VAL A 191 4.19 -0.45 12.23
CA VAL A 191 5.57 0.01 11.97
C VAL A 191 6.47 -0.22 13.17
N MET A 192 7.69 -0.66 12.92
CA MET A 192 8.76 -0.90 13.88
C MET A 192 10.00 -0.09 13.50
N ALA A 193 10.79 0.28 14.50
CA ALA A 193 12.06 0.96 14.31
C ALA A 193 13.19 0.28 15.08
N SER A 194 14.37 0.20 14.48
CA SER A 194 15.56 -0.39 15.09
C SER A 194 16.82 0.32 14.58
N ILE A 195 17.85 0.42 15.40
CA ILE A 195 19.16 0.98 15.02
C ILE A 195 20.19 -0.10 14.65
N ASP A 196 20.01 -1.31 15.16
CA ASP A 196 20.97 -2.41 15.06
C ASP A 196 20.41 -3.60 14.26
N GLY A 197 19.21 -3.43 13.70
CA GLY A 197 18.51 -4.46 12.93
C GLY A 197 17.98 -5.60 13.80
N GLN A 198 17.97 -5.45 15.13
CA GLN A 198 17.28 -6.38 16.02
C GLN A 198 15.81 -5.98 16.10
N TRP A 199 14.95 -6.82 15.53
CA TRP A 199 13.51 -6.56 15.44
C TRP A 199 12.70 -7.25 16.55
N GLU A 200 13.22 -8.32 17.16
CA GLU A 200 12.50 -9.11 18.18
C GLU A 200 12.17 -8.29 19.43
N ALA A 201 13.02 -7.35 19.80
CA ALA A 201 12.83 -6.46 20.95
C ALA A 201 12.29 -5.07 20.55
N ALA A 202 12.04 -4.83 19.26
CA ALA A 202 11.57 -3.53 18.77
C ALA A 202 10.10 -3.32 19.17
N LYS A 203 9.75 -2.10 19.56
CA LYS A 203 8.34 -1.73 19.78
C LYS A 203 7.69 -1.45 18.44
N SER A 204 6.48 -1.97 18.26
CA SER A 204 5.63 -1.65 17.12
C SER A 204 4.55 -0.64 17.49
N THR A 205 4.22 0.21 16.53
CA THR A 205 3.09 1.14 16.61
C THR A 205 2.08 0.75 15.55
N LYS A 206 0.82 0.67 15.97
CA LYS A 206 -0.29 0.16 15.16
C LYS A 206 -1.33 1.25 14.95
N PHE A 207 -1.85 1.32 13.74
CA PHE A 207 -2.92 2.24 13.37
C PHE A 207 -3.98 1.51 12.55
N LYS A 208 -5.21 1.50 13.08
CA LYS A 208 -6.35 0.81 12.46
C LYS A 208 -7.14 1.78 11.60
N PHE A 209 -7.53 1.34 10.42
CA PHE A 209 -8.45 2.10 9.57
C PHE A 209 -9.32 1.16 8.73
N LYS A 210 -10.43 1.69 8.26
CA LYS A 210 -11.40 0.97 7.44
C LYS A 210 -11.75 1.75 6.20
N ILE A 211 -11.80 1.07 5.06
CA ILE A 211 -12.30 1.60 3.81
C ILE A 211 -13.72 1.06 3.61
N THR A 212 -14.72 1.94 3.62
CA THR A 212 -16.13 1.54 3.45
C THR A 212 -16.40 1.00 2.05
N SER A 213 -17.31 0.04 1.91
CA SER A 213 -17.75 -0.45 0.60
C SER A 213 -18.54 0.60 -0.19
N PRO A 214 -18.47 0.61 -1.54
CA PRO A 214 -19.29 1.49 -2.35
C PRO A 214 -20.78 1.21 -2.17
N PRO A 215 -21.64 2.23 -2.18
CA PRO A 215 -23.08 2.06 -1.94
C PRO A 215 -23.77 1.18 -3.00
N TRP A 216 -23.29 1.19 -4.25
CA TRP A 216 -23.81 0.37 -5.35
C TRP A 216 -23.40 -1.11 -5.28
N SER A 217 -22.49 -1.47 -4.38
CA SER A 217 -22.02 -2.84 -4.16
C SER A 217 -22.66 -3.49 -2.93
N THR A 218 -23.73 -2.89 -2.40
CA THR A 218 -24.48 -3.42 -1.26
C THR A 218 -25.55 -4.42 -1.70
N TRP A 219 -25.96 -5.33 -0.82
CA TRP A 219 -26.94 -6.37 -1.14
C TRP A 219 -28.31 -5.80 -1.59
N TRP A 220 -28.73 -4.67 -1.01
CA TRP A 220 -29.93 -3.95 -1.44
C TRP A 220 -29.80 -3.38 -2.86
N ALA A 221 -28.60 -2.96 -3.28
CA ALA A 221 -28.37 -2.51 -4.65
C ALA A 221 -28.59 -3.65 -5.65
N TYR A 222 -28.15 -4.87 -5.33
CA TYR A 222 -28.45 -6.06 -6.13
C TYR A 222 -29.96 -6.37 -6.21
N LEU A 223 -30.71 -6.18 -5.11
CA LEU A 223 -32.17 -6.28 -5.14
C LEU A 223 -32.80 -5.24 -6.07
N ILE A 224 -32.36 -3.98 -6.01
CA ILE A 224 -32.85 -2.92 -6.89
C ILE A 224 -32.54 -3.24 -8.35
N TYR A 225 -31.33 -3.71 -8.66
CA TYR A 225 -30.97 -4.15 -10.02
C TYR A 225 -31.84 -5.32 -10.47
N GLY A 226 -32.16 -6.26 -9.58
CA GLY A 226 -33.10 -7.34 -9.86
C GLY A 226 -34.50 -6.84 -10.17
N ILE A 227 -35.03 -5.87 -9.40
CA ILE A 227 -36.34 -5.26 -9.62
C ILE A 227 -36.38 -4.49 -10.94
N ILE A 228 -35.36 -3.66 -11.21
CA ILE A 228 -35.25 -2.91 -12.46
C ILE A 228 -35.17 -3.87 -13.65
N GLY A 229 -34.38 -4.94 -13.54
CA GLY A 229 -34.31 -5.99 -14.55
C GLY A 229 -35.66 -6.68 -14.80
N ALA A 230 -36.37 -7.05 -13.73
CA ALA A 230 -37.70 -7.64 -13.84
C ALA A 230 -38.73 -6.67 -14.47
N LEU A 231 -38.64 -5.38 -14.14
CA LEU A 231 -39.51 -4.34 -14.69
C LEU A 231 -39.23 -4.13 -16.18
N ILE A 232 -37.97 -4.12 -16.60
CA ILE A 232 -37.58 -4.06 -18.01
C ILE A 232 -38.12 -5.28 -18.76
N ILE A 233 -37.94 -6.49 -18.22
CA ILE A 233 -38.48 -7.72 -18.82
C ILE A 233 -40.00 -7.64 -18.91
N TRP A 234 -40.69 -7.15 -17.87
CA TRP A 234 -42.13 -6.99 -17.86
C TRP A 234 -42.62 -5.98 -18.92
N VAL A 235 -41.94 -4.84 -19.06
CA VAL A 235 -42.25 -3.83 -20.11
C VAL A 235 -42.06 -4.43 -21.50
N ILE A 236 -40.96 -5.15 -21.73
CA ILE A 236 -40.68 -5.82 -23.00
C ILE A 236 -41.78 -6.84 -23.30
N MET A 237 -42.11 -7.71 -22.35
CA MET A 237 -43.17 -8.72 -22.49
C MET A 237 -44.51 -8.05 -22.81
N ARG A 238 -44.87 -6.98 -22.10
CA ARG A 238 -46.11 -6.24 -22.33
C ARG A 238 -46.16 -5.61 -23.73
N TYR A 239 -45.06 -5.04 -24.19
CA TYR A 239 -44.95 -4.49 -25.54
C TYR A 239 -45.12 -5.58 -26.61
N TYR A 240 -44.46 -6.73 -26.44
CA TYR A 240 -44.64 -7.87 -27.34
C TYR A 240 -46.06 -8.42 -27.34
N THR A 241 -46.71 -8.57 -26.19
CA THR A 241 -48.10 -9.07 -26.13
C THR A 241 -49.09 -8.10 -26.77
N GLN A 242 -48.92 -6.79 -26.59
CA GLN A 242 -49.74 -5.79 -27.28
C GLN A 242 -49.55 -5.87 -28.80
N LYS A 243 -48.30 -5.99 -29.27
CA LYS A 243 -48.00 -6.16 -30.69
C LYS A 243 -48.64 -7.41 -31.30
N VAL A 244 -48.64 -8.52 -30.55
CA VAL A 244 -49.27 -9.78 -30.99
C VAL A 244 -50.79 -9.64 -31.02
N GLN A 245 -51.40 -8.97 -30.04
CA GLN A 245 -52.84 -8.72 -30.02
C GLN A 245 -53.28 -7.82 -31.19
N GLU A 246 -52.56 -6.73 -31.47
CA GLU A 246 -52.81 -5.88 -32.65
C GLU A 246 -52.79 -6.70 -33.94
N ALA A 247 -51.82 -7.61 -34.10
CA ALA A 247 -51.73 -8.46 -35.29
C ALA A 247 -52.92 -9.43 -35.41
N GLN A 248 -53.37 -10.02 -34.29
CA GLN A 248 -54.53 -10.92 -34.26
C GLN A 248 -55.84 -10.18 -34.53
N GLU A 249 -56.02 -8.96 -34.01
CA GLU A 249 -57.19 -8.13 -34.32
C GLU A 249 -57.23 -7.77 -35.81
N HIS A 250 -56.10 -7.40 -36.41
CA HIS A 250 -56.01 -7.14 -37.84
C HIS A 250 -56.34 -8.38 -38.70
N GLU A 251 -55.88 -9.57 -38.29
CA GLU A 251 -56.22 -10.82 -38.98
C GLU A 251 -57.72 -11.14 -38.87
N LEU A 252 -58.30 -10.97 -37.68
CA LEU A 252 -59.73 -11.18 -37.46
C LEU A 252 -60.59 -10.21 -38.28
N ASP A 253 -60.18 -8.95 -38.38
CA ASP A 253 -60.90 -7.94 -39.16
C ASP A 253 -60.83 -8.24 -40.67
N GLN A 254 -59.69 -8.75 -41.17
CA GLN A 254 -59.59 -9.24 -42.55
C GLN A 254 -60.52 -10.42 -42.81
N LEU A 255 -60.58 -11.41 -41.91
CA LEU A 255 -61.48 -12.55 -42.03
C LEU A 255 -62.95 -12.13 -42.03
N LYS A 256 -63.33 -11.15 -41.20
CA LYS A 256 -64.70 -10.60 -41.22
C LYS A 256 -65.01 -9.92 -42.55
N LEU A 257 -64.10 -9.09 -43.07
CA LEU A 257 -64.25 -8.43 -44.36
C LEU A 257 -64.43 -9.45 -45.49
N GLU A 258 -63.59 -10.49 -45.53
CA GLU A 258 -63.69 -11.57 -46.50
C GLU A 258 -65.03 -12.32 -46.39
N PHE A 259 -65.46 -12.64 -45.18
CA PHE A 259 -66.78 -13.24 -44.93
C PHE A 259 -67.91 -12.36 -45.44
N PHE A 260 -67.91 -11.05 -45.14
CA PHE A 260 -68.92 -10.12 -45.64
C PHE A 260 -68.92 -10.02 -47.16
N VAL A 261 -67.75 -10.00 -47.79
CA VAL A 261 -67.60 -9.98 -49.25
C VAL A 261 -68.15 -11.28 -49.85
N ASN A 262 -67.76 -12.44 -49.33
CA ASN A 262 -68.22 -13.74 -49.81
C ASN A 262 -69.74 -13.93 -49.64
N VAL A 263 -70.30 -13.61 -48.47
CA VAL A 263 -71.75 -13.68 -48.22
C VAL A 263 -72.50 -12.72 -49.15
N SER A 264 -72.02 -11.48 -49.30
CA SER A 264 -72.64 -10.52 -50.24
C SER A 264 -72.57 -10.99 -51.69
N HIS A 265 -71.48 -11.68 -52.06
CA HIS A 265 -71.33 -12.26 -53.38
C HIS A 265 -72.34 -13.40 -53.61
N GLU A 266 -72.53 -14.31 -52.64
CA GLU A 266 -73.55 -15.36 -52.70
C GLU A 266 -74.97 -14.81 -52.82
N PHE A 267 -75.31 -13.75 -52.07
CA PHE A 267 -76.64 -13.13 -52.14
C PHE A 267 -76.91 -12.37 -53.47
N ARG A 268 -75.87 -11.88 -54.15
CA ARG A 268 -76.00 -11.17 -55.45
C ARG A 268 -75.96 -12.11 -56.66
N THR A 269 -75.59 -13.36 -56.48
CA THR A 269 -75.74 -14.42 -57.49
C THR A 269 -77.01 -15.22 -57.20
N PRO A 270 -78.19 -14.84 -57.72
CA PRO A 270 -79.36 -15.69 -57.55
C PRO A 270 -79.08 -17.05 -58.23
N PRO A 271 -79.57 -18.17 -57.66
CA PRO A 271 -79.46 -19.45 -58.35
C PRO A 271 -80.19 -19.28 -59.68
N TYR A 272 -79.48 -19.49 -60.79
CA TYR A 272 -80.12 -19.69 -62.09
C TYR A 272 -80.99 -20.94 -61.97
N PHE A 273 -82.28 -20.72 -61.67
CA PHE A 273 -83.31 -21.73 -61.73
C PHE A 273 -83.48 -22.08 -63.21
N ASN A 274 -82.74 -23.08 -63.67
CA ASN A 274 -82.85 -23.60 -65.03
C ASN A 274 -84.16 -24.40 -65.14
N LEU A 275 -85.26 -23.69 -65.37
CA LEU A 275 -86.53 -24.25 -65.82
C LEU A 275 -86.49 -24.39 -67.35
N LYS A 276 -86.21 -25.60 -67.84
CA LYS A 276 -86.75 -26.20 -69.07
C LYS A 276 -86.83 -27.71 -68.81
N SER A 277 -87.96 -28.39 -68.59
CA SER A 277 -89.21 -28.55 -69.36
C SER A 277 -89.01 -29.13 -70.77
N CYS A 278 -89.40 -30.41 -70.89
CA CYS A 278 -89.57 -31.30 -72.06
C CYS A 278 -88.33 -31.74 -72.83
#